data_AF-A0A497F4H8-F1
#
_entry.id   AF-A0A497F4H8-F1
#
_cell.length_a   1.000
_cell.length_b   1.000
_cell.length_c   1.000
_cell.angle_alpha   90.00
_cell.angle_beta   90.00
_cell.angle_gamma   90.00
#
_symmetry.space_group_name_H-M   'P 1'
#
loop_
_entity.id
_entity.type
_entity.pdbx_description
1 polymer ?
#
loop_
_entity_poly.entity_id
_entity_poly.type
_entity_poly.pdbx_seq_one_letter_code
_entity_poly.pdbx_strand_id
1 'polypeptide(L)'
;MKEIRFRLRDADYEVLRAIARNRGYTSVNEFVKHLVLDLIENRIVIDQIDWNNLVSKVNHLHDRIDDLETKLVELEKELNDLKNKLKGTLLFKVR
;
A
#
# COMPACT_ATOMS: atom_id res chain seq x y z
N MET A 1 -2.98 -32.78 21.84
CA MET A 1 -2.04 -31.72 21.42
C MET A 1 -1.49 -32.15 20.07
N LYS A 2 -1.64 -31.36 18.98
CA LYS A 2 -1.10 -31.73 17.66
C LYS A 2 0.37 -31.31 17.61
N GLU A 3 1.25 -32.26 17.38
CA GLU A 3 2.69 -32.03 17.24
C GLU A 3 3.03 -31.94 15.75
N ILE A 4 3.79 -30.92 15.35
CA ILE A 4 4.32 -30.79 13.99
C ILE A 4 5.81 -31.13 14.05
N ARG A 5 6.21 -32.14 13.28
CA ARG A 5 7.61 -32.56 13.17
C ARG A 5 8.12 -32.31 11.76
N PHE A 6 9.24 -31.60 11.67
CA PHE A 6 9.96 -31.42 10.41
C PHE A 6 11.20 -32.29 10.44
N ARG A 7 11.44 -33.03 9.35
CA ARG A 7 12.70 -33.75 9.16
C ARG A 7 13.62 -32.88 8.32
N LEU A 8 14.78 -32.55 8.87
CA LEU A 8 15.78 -31.70 8.23
C LEU A 8 17.05 -32.52 8.02
N ARG A 9 17.82 -32.17 7.00
CA ARG A 9 19.20 -32.64 6.87
C ARG A 9 20.07 -31.86 7.86
N ASP A 10 21.16 -32.46 8.31
CA ASP A 10 22.04 -31.84 9.32
C ASP A 10 22.57 -30.47 8.88
N ALA A 11 22.91 -30.33 7.59
CA ALA A 11 23.33 -29.05 7.02
C ALA A 11 22.23 -27.97 7.11
N ASP A 12 20.98 -28.32 6.83
CA ASP A 12 19.84 -27.38 6.91
C ASP A 12 19.54 -27.02 8.37
N TYR A 13 19.70 -27.97 9.29
CA TYR A 13 19.53 -27.73 10.72
C TYR A 13 20.57 -26.75 11.27
N GLU A 14 21.84 -26.88 10.88
CA GLU A 14 22.90 -25.96 11.33
C GLU A 14 22.70 -24.54 10.78
N VAL A 15 22.22 -24.41 9.54
CA VAL A 15 21.80 -23.10 8.99
C VAL A 15 20.69 -22.48 9.83
N LEU A 16 19.63 -23.25 10.13
CA LEU A 16 18.52 -22.77 10.97
C LEU A 16 18.98 -22.42 12.38
N ARG A 17 19.91 -23.18 12.95
CA ARG A 17 20.49 -22.93 14.27
C ARG A 17 21.32 -21.65 14.30
N ALA A 18 22.11 -21.38 13.26
CA ALA A 18 22.86 -20.14 13.13
C ALA A 18 21.92 -18.93 13.03
N ILE A 19 20.85 -19.04 12.23
CA ILE A 19 19.83 -17.99 12.11
C ILE A 19 19.12 -17.76 13.45
N ALA A 20 18.71 -18.83 14.14
CA ALA A 20 18.05 -18.76 15.44
C ALA A 20 18.93 -18.00 16.45
N ARG A 21 20.22 -18.34 16.54
CA ARG A 21 21.18 -17.67 17.43
C ARG A 21 21.37 -16.20 17.07
N ASN A 22 21.52 -15.88 15.79
CA ASN A 22 21.67 -14.49 15.33
C ASN A 22 20.45 -13.64 15.67
N ARG A 23 19.26 -14.25 15.79
CA ARG A 23 18.03 -13.59 16.21
C ARG A 23 17.76 -13.68 17.71
N GLY A 24 18.70 -14.19 18.50
CA GLY A 24 18.63 -14.23 19.97
C GLY A 24 17.87 -15.41 20.55
N TYR A 25 17.51 -16.42 19.76
CA TYR A 25 16.78 -17.59 20.24
C TYR A 25 17.71 -18.65 20.83
N THR A 26 17.23 -19.34 21.87
CA THR A 26 18.01 -20.35 22.60
C THR A 26 17.99 -21.71 21.93
N SER A 27 16.97 -21.98 21.11
CA SER A 27 16.82 -23.23 20.36
C SER A 27 16.15 -23.03 19.00
N VAL A 28 16.39 -23.97 18.07
CA VAL A 28 15.69 -24.00 16.77
C VAL A 28 14.18 -24.17 16.96
N ASN A 29 13.75 -24.95 17.96
CA ASN A 29 12.32 -25.16 18.23
C ASN A 29 11.61 -23.87 18.67
N GLU A 30 12.26 -23.08 19.53
CA GLU A 30 11.73 -21.78 19.97
C GLU A 30 11.62 -20.82 18.78
N PHE A 31 12.67 -20.75 17.96
CA PHE A 31 12.67 -19.93 16.75
C PHE A 31 11.57 -20.33 15.75
N VAL A 32 11.44 -21.63 15.46
CA VAL A 32 10.39 -22.14 14.54
C VAL A 32 8.99 -21.91 15.11
N LYS A 33 8.81 -22.06 16.42
CA LYS A 33 7.52 -21.75 17.08
C LYS A 33 7.16 -20.27 16.88
N HIS A 34 8.11 -19.36 17.10
CA HIS A 34 7.89 -17.93 16.84
C HIS A 34 7.57 -17.65 15.38
N LEU A 35 8.33 -18.20 14.43
CA LEU A 35 8.04 -18.04 13.00
C LEU A 35 6.64 -18.53 12.62
N VAL A 36 6.21 -19.67 13.16
CA VAL A 36 4.87 -20.21 12.89
C VAL A 36 3.79 -19.31 13.48
N LEU A 37 3.99 -18.80 14.69
CA LEU A 37 3.07 -17.85 15.32
C LEU A 37 3.01 -16.54 14.51
N ASP A 38 4.15 -15.97 14.14
CA ASP A 38 4.23 -14.76 13.32
C ASP A 38 3.52 -14.94 11.97
N LEU A 39 3.68 -16.10 11.32
CA LEU A 39 2.99 -16.39 10.06
C LEU A 39 1.48 -16.51 10.24
N ILE A 40 1.03 -17.12 11.34
CA ILE A 40 -0.41 -17.24 11.67
C ILE A 40 -0.98 -15.86 11.99
N GLU A 41 -0.30 -15.06 12.82
CA GLU A 41 -0.73 -13.70 13.17
C GLU A 41 -0.79 -12.81 11.93
N ASN A 42 0.24 -12.81 11.08
CA ASN A 42 0.22 -12.05 9.83
C ASN A 42 -0.89 -12.50 8.89
N ARG A 43 -1.15 -13.81 8.78
CA ARG A 43 -2.28 -14.33 7.99
C ARG A 43 -3.63 -13.88 8.56
N ILE A 44 -3.79 -13.94 9.88
CA ILE A 44 -5.01 -13.46 10.56
C ILE A 44 -5.20 -11.97 10.31
N VAL A 45 -4.13 -11.16 10.38
CA VAL A 45 -4.20 -9.73 10.06
C VAL A 45 -4.65 -9.51 8.61
N ILE A 46 -4.13 -10.27 7.65
CA ILE A 46 -4.56 -10.19 6.24
C ILE A 46 -6.02 -10.61 6.07
N ASP A 47 -6.46 -11.66 6.76
CA ASP A 47 -7.85 -12.16 6.71
C ASP A 47 -8.83 -11.21 7.42
N GLN A 48 -8.35 -10.39 8.38
CA GLN A 48 -9.13 -9.33 9.05
C GLN A 48 -9.25 -8.04 8.22
N ILE A 49 -8.41 -7.85 7.20
CA ILE A 49 -8.54 -6.71 6.29
C ILE A 49 -9.79 -6.93 5.44
N ASP A 50 -10.78 -6.06 5.62
CA ASP A 50 -11.93 -5.98 4.72
C ASP A 50 -11.49 -5.36 3.38
N TRP A 51 -10.99 -6.23 2.50
CA TRP A 51 -10.52 -5.87 1.16
C TRP A 51 -11.61 -5.23 0.32
N ASN A 52 -12.88 -5.62 0.51
CA ASN A 52 -14.00 -5.03 -0.24
C ASN A 52 -14.22 -3.58 0.16
N ASN A 53 -14.18 -3.27 1.46
CA ASN A 53 -14.26 -1.89 1.94
C ASN A 53 -13.05 -1.06 1.47
N LEU A 54 -11.84 -1.62 1.50
CA LEU A 54 -10.65 -0.93 1.01
C LEU A 54 -10.75 -0.62 -0.50
N VAL A 55 -11.13 -1.61 -1.31
CA VAL A 55 -11.33 -1.43 -2.76
C VAL A 55 -12.41 -0.38 -3.02
N SER A 56 -13.53 -0.41 -2.29
CA SER A 56 -14.60 0.59 -2.44
C SER A 56 -14.10 2.01 -2.13
N LYS A 57 -13.30 2.19 -1.06
CA LYS A 57 -12.69 3.49 -0.74
C LYS A 57 -11.72 3.95 -1.82
N VAL A 58 -10.91 3.06 -2.38
CA VAL A 58 -9.96 3.37 -3.46
C VAL A 58 -10.70 3.78 -4.74
N ASN A 59 -11.78 3.09 -5.09
CA ASN A 59 -12.60 3.44 -6.25
C ASN A 59 -13.26 4.81 -6.07
N HIS A 60 -13.84 5.07 -4.90
CA HIS A 60 -14.43 6.38 -4.60
C HIS A 60 -13.40 7.52 -4.62
N LEU A 61 -12.14 7.24 -4.27
CA LEU A 61 -11.06 8.22 -4.41
C LEU A 61 -10.70 8.46 -5.89
N HIS A 62 -10.69 7.42 -6.73
CA HIS A 62 -10.49 7.59 -8.17
C HIS A 62 -11.61 8.43 -8.80
N ASP A 63 -12.87 8.10 -8.53
CA ASP A 63 -14.02 8.86 -9.06
C ASP A 63 -13.93 10.36 -8.68
N ARG A 64 -13.49 10.65 -7.45
CA ARG A 64 -13.27 12.03 -6.99
C ARG A 64 -12.10 12.73 -7.67
N ILE A 65 -11.05 12.00 -8.04
CA ILE A 65 -9.92 12.56 -8.79
C ILE A 65 -10.39 12.91 -10.19
N ASP A 66 -11.11 12.01 -10.86
CA ASP A 66 -11.64 12.24 -12.22
C ASP A 66 -12.58 13.46 -12.26
N ASP A 67 -13.44 13.61 -11.24
CA ASP A 67 -14.30 14.78 -11.06
C ASP A 67 -13.50 16.09 -10.88
N LEU A 68 -12.40 16.03 -10.13
CA LEU A 68 -11.53 17.19 -9.90
C LEU A 68 -10.75 17.57 -11.15
N GLU A 69 -10.25 16.59 -11.90
CA GLU A 69 -9.56 16.81 -13.17
C GLU A 69 -10.49 17.47 -14.19
N THR A 70 -11.73 17.02 -14.27
CA THR A 70 -12.75 17.63 -15.15
C THR A 70 -13.00 19.10 -14.79
N LYS A 71 -13.19 19.39 -13.50
CA LYS A 71 -13.37 20.78 -13.02
C LYS A 71 -12.14 21.65 -13.29
N LEU A 72 -10.94 21.08 -13.19
CA LEU A 72 -9.69 21.81 -13.46
C LEU A 72 -9.62 22.22 -14.93
N VAL A 73 -9.97 21.33 -15.87
CA VAL A 73 -10.05 21.63 -17.30
C VAL A 73 -11.05 22.75 -17.58
N GLU A 74 -12.22 22.74 -16.93
CA GLU A 74 -13.22 23.81 -17.06
C GLU A 74 -12.68 25.16 -16.58
N LEU A 75 -12.06 25.19 -15.40
CA LEU A 75 -11.45 26.42 -14.85
C LEU A 75 -10.32 26.95 -15.74
N GLU A 76 -9.49 26.09 -16.32
CA GLU A 76 -8.44 26.49 -17.26
C GLU A 76 -9.02 27.16 -18.51
N LYS A 77 -10.14 26.63 -19.02
CA LYS A 77 -10.86 27.21 -20.15
C LYS A 77 -11.42 28.59 -19.81
N GLU A 78 -12.12 28.71 -18.68
CA GLU A 78 -12.66 29.99 -18.21
C GLU A 78 -11.57 31.05 -18.03
N LEU A 79 -10.43 30.65 -17.45
CA LEU A 79 -9.28 31.53 -17.27
C LEU A 79 -8.71 32.01 -18.62
N ASN A 80 -8.63 31.12 -19.61
CA ASN A 80 -8.17 31.50 -20.95
C ASN A 80 -9.15 32.45 -21.65
N ASP A 81 -10.45 32.23 -21.51
CA ASP A 81 -11.47 33.13 -22.07
C ASP A 81 -11.40 34.52 -21.43
N LEU A 82 -11.20 34.61 -20.11
CA LEU A 82 -11.00 35.87 -19.41
C LEU A 82 -9.72 36.59 -19.87
N LYS A 83 -8.61 35.86 -20.02
CA LYS A 83 -7.34 36.42 -20.55
C LYS A 83 -7.53 36.99 -21.94
N ASN A 84 -8.26 36.31 -22.82
CA ASN A 84 -8.53 36.76 -24.18
C ASN A 84 -9.41 38.01 -24.21
N LYS A 85 -10.48 38.05 -23.40
CA LYS A 85 -11.32 39.25 -23.25
C LYS A 85 -10.52 40.46 -22.78
N LEU A 86 -9.69 40.29 -21.75
CA LEU A 86 -8.85 41.36 -21.22
C LEU A 86 -7.87 41.90 -22.27
N LYS A 87 -7.19 41.02 -23.02
CA LYS A 87 -6.33 41.42 -24.14
C LYS A 87 -7.09 42.24 -25.19
N GLY A 88 -8.29 41.80 -25.57
CA GLY A 88 -9.16 42.53 -26.49
C GLY A 88 -9.50 43.93 -25.97
N THR A 89 -9.94 44.05 -24.71
CA THR A 89 -10.27 45.35 -24.11
C THR A 89 -9.08 46.30 -24.05
N LEU A 90 -7.88 45.80 -23.73
CA LEU A 90 -6.67 46.61 -23.70
C LEU A 90 -6.29 47.13 -25.10
N LEU A 91 -6.43 46.32 -26.15
CA LEU A 91 -6.17 46.76 -27.53
C LEU A 91 -7.12 47.87 -27.99
N PHE A 92 -8.38 47.85 -27.56
CA PHE A 92 -9.35 48.90 -27.86
C PHE A 92 -9.10 50.22 -27.09
N LYS A 93 -8.47 50.18 -25.92
CA LYS A 93 -8.16 51.39 -25.13
C LYS A 93 -6.90 52.13 -25.58
N VAL A 94 -6.04 51.49 -26.39
CA VAL A 94 -4.76 52.05 -26.84
C VAL A 94 -4.84 52.60 -28.28
N ARG A 95 -5.96 52.37 -28.98
CA ARG A 95 -6.30 52.98 -30.27
C ARG A 95 -7.20 54.19 -30.07
#